data_AF-A0A1F8DZF1-F1
#
_entry.id   AF-A0A1F8DZF1-F1
#
_cell.length_a   1.000
_cell.length_b   1.000
_cell.length_c   1.000
_cell.angle_alpha   90.00
_cell.angle_beta   90.00
_cell.angle_gamma   90.00
#
_symmetry.space_group_name_H-M   'P 1'
#
loop_
_entity.id
_entity.type
_entity.pdbx_description
1 polymer ?
#
loop_
_entity_poly.entity_id
_entity_poly.type
_entity_poly.pdbx_seq_one_letter_code
_entity_poly.pdbx_strand_id
1 'polypeptide(L)'
;MSRTRGLTLVELLITMGILAILASMAVLVFNPVEYVRQSRDTRRIGDLDAINKAIDLYTVNKPAITELGTASIVYVSLSDSSSTCGSHALPVLPPSWQYRCVPAADLQKIDGTGWVPINFTSISSGAPLATLPIDPANAVAGAQYYMFIASGRKYELSSGMEAARHMSGGDADKVSTDDGDDSARYETGSNLLLAP
;
A
#
# COMPACT_ATOMS: atom_id res chain seq x y z
N MET A 1 34.13 -47.73 -16.46
CA MET A 1 34.84 -46.56 -17.03
C MET A 1 33.80 -45.53 -17.46
N SER A 2 33.72 -44.38 -16.80
CA SER A 2 32.86 -43.27 -17.21
C SER A 2 33.58 -42.48 -18.31
N ARG A 3 32.97 -42.37 -19.50
CA ARG A 3 33.52 -41.65 -20.65
C ARG A 3 33.06 -40.19 -20.54
N THR A 4 33.95 -39.29 -20.14
CA THR A 4 33.70 -37.85 -20.18
C THR A 4 33.61 -37.40 -21.64
N ARG A 5 32.41 -37.01 -22.08
CA ARG A 5 32.20 -36.35 -23.37
C ARG A 5 32.53 -34.87 -23.20
N GLY A 6 33.46 -34.35 -24.01
CA GLY A 6 33.79 -32.93 -24.06
C GLY A 6 32.92 -32.19 -25.08
N LEU A 7 32.64 -30.91 -24.82
CA LEU A 7 31.98 -30.00 -25.76
C LEU A 7 32.92 -29.69 -26.93
N THR A 8 32.37 -29.57 -28.14
CA THR A 8 33.13 -29.09 -29.30
C THR A 8 33.15 -27.55 -29.34
N LEU A 9 34.21 -26.97 -29.91
CA LEU A 9 34.33 -25.51 -30.03
C LEU A 9 33.19 -24.90 -30.85
N VAL A 10 32.74 -25.60 -31.89
CA VAL A 10 31.62 -25.19 -32.74
C VAL A 10 30.30 -25.17 -31.96
N GLU A 11 30.08 -26.16 -31.09
CA GLU A 11 28.89 -26.25 -30.24
C GLU A 11 28.84 -25.12 -29.21
N LEU A 12 29.99 -24.76 -28.62
CA LEU A 12 30.08 -23.59 -27.74
C LEU A 12 29.78 -22.28 -28.49
N LEU A 13 30.25 -22.16 -29.73
CA LEU A 13 30.05 -20.95 -30.53
C LEU A 13 28.59 -20.78 -30.95
N ILE A 14 27.94 -21.86 -31.41
CA ILE A 14 26.51 -21.85 -31.76
C ILE A 14 25.65 -21.54 -30.54
N THR A 15 25.94 -22.15 -29.38
CA THR A 15 25.17 -21.90 -28.15
C THR A 15 25.30 -20.47 -27.66
N MET A 16 26.50 -19.89 -27.66
CA MET A 16 26.70 -18.48 -27.33
C MET A 16 25.97 -17.55 -28.31
N GLY A 17 25.96 -17.89 -29.60
CA GLY A 17 25.20 -17.14 -30.62
C GLY A 17 23.69 -17.15 -30.36
N ILE A 18 23.12 -18.33 -30.07
CA ILE A 18 21.69 -18.46 -29.74
C ILE A 18 21.37 -17.72 -28.43
N LEU A 19 22.21 -17.85 -27.40
CA LEU A 19 22.02 -17.17 -26.12
C LEU A 19 22.04 -15.65 -26.26
N ALA A 20 22.92 -15.09 -27.10
CA ALA A 20 22.97 -13.66 -27.35
C ALA A 20 21.67 -13.14 -27.99
N ILE A 21 21.10 -13.90 -28.94
CA ILE A 21 19.83 -13.54 -29.58
C ILE A 21 18.68 -13.62 -28.56
N LEU A 22 18.58 -14.71 -27.81
CA LEU A 22 17.52 -14.89 -26.81
C LEU A 22 17.60 -13.84 -25.69
N ALA A 23 18.80 -13.51 -25.22
CA ALA A 23 19.00 -12.49 -24.19
C ALA A 23 18.57 -11.10 -24.67
N SER A 24 18.88 -10.74 -25.92
CA SER A 24 18.46 -9.43 -26.47
C SER A 24 16.94 -9.33 -26.62
N MET A 25 16.27 -10.40 -27.08
CA MET A 25 14.80 -10.45 -27.14
C MET A 25 14.15 -10.41 -25.75
N ALA A 26 14.72 -11.10 -24.76
CA ALA A 26 14.17 -11.14 -23.40
C ALA A 26 14.13 -9.75 -22.74
N VAL A 27 15.16 -8.92 -22.93
CA VAL A 27 15.20 -7.54 -22.36
C VAL A 27 14.11 -6.65 -22.95
N LEU A 28 13.70 -6.87 -24.20
CA LEU A 28 12.62 -6.10 -24.84
C LEU A 28 11.23 -6.50 -24.34
N VAL A 29 11.06 -7.73 -23.85
CA VAL A 29 9.77 -8.27 -23.39
C VAL A 29 9.60 -8.09 -21.88
N PHE A 30 10.67 -8.24 -21.09
CA PHE A 30 10.62 -8.08 -19.64
C PHE A 30 10.97 -6.64 -19.25
N ASN A 31 9.98 -5.89 -18.78
CA ASN A 31 10.21 -4.64 -18.04
C ASN A 31 10.30 -4.98 -16.53
N PRO A 32 11.48 -5.27 -15.97
CA PRO A 32 11.63 -5.72 -14.59
C PRO A 32 11.12 -4.68 -13.58
N VAL A 33 11.22 -3.39 -13.91
CA VAL A 33 10.74 -2.31 -13.05
C VAL A 33 9.23 -2.40 -12.87
N GLU A 34 8.50 -2.69 -13.96
CA GLU A 34 7.05 -2.79 -13.91
C GLU A 34 6.58 -4.01 -13.10
N TYR A 35 7.28 -5.14 -13.20
CA TYR A 35 6.96 -6.30 -12.36
C TYR A 35 7.18 -6.04 -10.86
N VAL A 36 8.23 -5.29 -10.51
CA VAL A 36 8.45 -4.89 -9.11
C VAL A 36 7.35 -3.94 -8.63
N ARG A 37 6.91 -2.99 -9.48
CA ARG A 37 5.77 -2.12 -9.18
C ARG A 37 4.49 -2.92 -8.94
N GLN A 38 4.17 -3.89 -9.80
CA GLN A 38 3.03 -4.78 -9.61
C GLN A 38 3.10 -5.58 -8.31
N SER A 39 4.29 -6.04 -7.94
CA SER A 39 4.50 -6.73 -6.66
C SER A 39 4.27 -5.81 -5.46
N ARG A 40 4.72 -4.55 -5.52
CA ARG A 40 4.46 -3.56 -4.47
C ARG A 40 2.98 -3.22 -4.37
N ASP A 41 2.30 -3.02 -5.49
CA ASP A 41 0.84 -2.77 -5.52
C ASP A 41 0.04 -3.95 -4.94
N THR A 42 0.41 -5.18 -5.30
CA THR A 42 -0.22 -6.38 -4.71
C THR A 42 -0.06 -6.39 -3.19
N ARG A 43 1.11 -5.95 -2.69
CA ARG A 43 1.34 -5.80 -1.25
C ARG A 43 0.51 -4.67 -0.64
N ARG A 44 0.39 -3.51 -1.30
CA ARG A 44 -0.49 -2.41 -0.85
C ARG A 44 -1.92 -2.85 -0.69
N ILE A 45 -2.47 -3.52 -1.71
CA ILE A 45 -3.84 -4.03 -1.68
C ILE A 45 -4.01 -5.03 -0.53
N GLY A 46 -3.07 -5.96 -0.35
CA GLY A 46 -3.10 -6.91 0.76
C GLY A 46 -2.98 -6.26 2.15
N ASP A 47 -2.13 -5.25 2.28
CA ASP A 47 -1.95 -4.49 3.52
C ASP A 47 -3.23 -3.71 3.88
N LEU A 48 -3.85 -3.03 2.91
CA LEU A 48 -5.11 -2.31 3.13
C LEU A 48 -6.28 -3.26 3.43
N ASP A 49 -6.38 -4.39 2.74
CA ASP A 49 -7.38 -5.44 3.03
C ASP A 49 -7.20 -6.03 4.45
N ALA A 50 -5.95 -6.21 4.90
CA ALA A 50 -5.67 -6.65 6.26
C ALA A 50 -6.12 -5.62 7.31
N ILE A 51 -5.89 -4.33 7.06
CA ILE A 51 -6.38 -3.25 7.95
C ILE A 51 -7.90 -3.18 7.92
N ASN A 52 -8.53 -3.23 6.74
CA ASN A 52 -9.99 -3.22 6.56
C ASN A 52 -10.65 -4.33 7.40
N LYS A 53 -10.16 -5.57 7.29
CA LYS A 53 -10.62 -6.70 8.10
C LYS A 53 -10.40 -6.51 9.60
N ALA A 54 -9.28 -5.91 10.00
CA ALA A 54 -8.99 -5.61 11.39
C ALA A 54 -9.97 -4.58 11.98
N ILE A 55 -10.32 -3.54 11.20
CA ILE A 55 -11.31 -2.53 11.60
C ILE A 55 -12.70 -3.13 11.66
N ASP A 56 -13.08 -3.97 10.70
CA ASP A 56 -14.36 -4.68 10.73
C ASP A 56 -14.49 -5.53 12.00
N LEU A 57 -13.46 -6.32 12.33
CA LEU A 57 -13.43 -7.09 13.57
C LEU A 57 -13.52 -6.19 14.81
N TYR A 58 -12.81 -5.06 14.82
CA TYR A 58 -12.88 -4.08 15.91
C TYR A 58 -14.30 -3.53 16.10
N THR A 59 -14.99 -3.17 15.02
CA THR A 59 -16.33 -2.59 15.08
C THR A 59 -17.39 -3.58 15.56
N VAL A 60 -17.21 -4.88 15.24
CA VAL A 60 -18.06 -5.97 15.74
C VAL A 60 -17.76 -6.23 17.22
N ASN A 61 -16.50 -6.22 17.62
CA ASN A 61 -16.09 -6.45 19.01
C ASN A 61 -16.51 -5.29 19.95
N LYS A 62 -16.54 -4.07 19.43
CA LYS A 62 -16.82 -2.85 20.19
C LYS A 62 -18.10 -2.16 19.68
N PRO A 63 -19.30 -2.75 19.86
CA PRO A 63 -20.54 -2.24 19.27
C PRO A 63 -20.96 -0.84 19.76
N ALA A 64 -20.45 -0.41 20.92
CA ALA A 64 -20.74 0.89 21.54
C ALA A 64 -19.83 2.03 21.08
N ILE A 65 -18.84 1.78 20.22
CA ILE A 65 -18.01 2.86 19.67
C ILE A 65 -18.86 3.74 18.76
N THR A 66 -18.64 5.05 18.85
CA THR A 66 -19.30 6.03 17.98
C THR A 66 -18.36 6.56 16.90
N GLU A 67 -17.06 6.61 17.20
CA GLU A 67 -16.02 7.17 16.33
C GLU A 67 -14.86 6.18 16.17
N LEU A 68 -14.35 6.01 14.95
CA LEU A 68 -13.12 5.26 14.64
C LEU A 68 -11.88 6.15 14.59
N GLY A 69 -12.07 7.45 14.44
CA GLY A 69 -11.03 8.48 14.36
C GLY A 69 -11.67 9.86 14.45
N THR A 70 -10.89 10.92 14.35
CA THR A 70 -11.42 12.28 14.35
C THR A 70 -11.78 12.70 12.93
N ALA A 71 -13.00 13.21 12.73
CA ALA A 71 -13.44 13.77 11.46
C ALA A 71 -12.51 14.90 10.97
N SER A 72 -12.37 15.03 9.65
CA SER A 72 -11.50 16.02 9.00
C SER A 72 -10.01 15.87 9.33
N ILE A 73 -9.58 14.69 9.79
CA ILE A 73 -8.16 14.35 9.93
C ILE A 73 -7.80 13.25 8.93
N VAL A 74 -6.75 13.51 8.14
CA VAL A 74 -6.10 12.52 7.28
C VAL A 74 -4.92 11.94 8.03
N TYR A 75 -5.10 10.73 8.58
CA TYR A 75 -4.02 10.01 9.23
C TYR A 75 -3.15 9.35 8.16
N VAL A 76 -1.83 9.50 8.22
CA VAL A 76 -0.94 8.97 7.18
C VAL A 76 0.12 8.04 7.76
N SER A 77 0.48 7.00 7.02
CA SER A 77 1.52 6.03 7.41
C SER A 77 2.95 6.57 7.20
N LEU A 78 3.16 7.87 7.34
CA LEU A 78 4.46 8.53 7.28
C LEU A 78 4.86 8.95 8.70
N SER A 79 6.10 8.64 9.08
CA SER A 79 6.61 9.12 10.37
C SER A 79 6.97 10.59 10.30
N ASP A 80 6.63 11.34 11.35
CA ASP A 80 7.09 12.70 11.56
C ASP A 80 7.15 13.00 13.07
N SER A 81 8.10 13.82 13.49
CA SER A 81 8.10 14.40 14.84
C SER A 81 7.00 15.45 15.02
N SER A 82 6.57 16.09 13.92
CA SER A 82 5.40 16.97 13.90
C SER A 82 4.12 16.16 13.82
N SER A 83 3.17 16.44 14.71
CA SER A 83 1.87 15.78 14.69
C SER A 83 1.03 16.11 13.45
N THR A 84 1.38 17.16 12.70
CA THR A 84 0.66 17.60 11.49
C THR A 84 1.43 17.30 10.20
N CYS A 85 2.41 16.40 10.25
CA CYS A 85 3.22 16.00 9.08
C CYS A 85 3.99 17.16 8.41
N GLY A 86 4.35 18.20 9.18
CA GLY A 86 4.92 19.44 8.64
C GLY A 86 6.30 19.28 7.97
N SER A 87 6.98 18.15 8.15
CA SER A 87 8.26 17.86 7.50
C SER A 87 8.09 17.30 6.08
N HIS A 88 6.87 16.91 5.70
CA HIS A 88 6.57 16.31 4.39
C HIS A 88 5.91 17.33 3.46
N ALA A 89 6.26 17.28 2.17
CA ALA A 89 5.64 18.08 1.13
C ALA A 89 4.31 17.45 0.65
N LEU A 90 3.35 17.29 1.55
CA LEU A 90 2.05 16.68 1.27
C LEU A 90 1.13 17.63 0.47
N PRO A 91 0.16 17.10 -0.30
CA PRO A 91 -0.85 17.90 -0.99
C PRO A 91 -1.60 18.84 -0.04
N VAL A 92 -1.93 20.04 -0.50
CA VAL A 92 -2.68 21.03 0.30
C VAL A 92 -4.10 20.50 0.53
N LEU A 93 -4.52 20.47 1.79
CA LEU A 93 -5.87 20.07 2.18
C LEU A 93 -6.83 21.28 2.16
N PRO A 94 -8.14 21.06 1.94
CA PRO A 94 -9.16 22.10 2.08
C PRO A 94 -9.18 22.71 3.50
N PRO A 95 -9.79 23.90 3.67
CA PRO A 95 -10.01 24.48 4.99
C PRO A 95 -10.70 23.49 5.93
N SER A 96 -10.34 23.50 7.22
CA SER A 96 -10.78 22.58 8.30
C SER A 96 -10.15 21.19 8.33
N TRP A 97 -9.46 20.77 7.26
CA TRP A 97 -8.76 19.50 7.22
C TRP A 97 -7.32 19.60 7.73
N GLN A 98 -6.84 18.53 8.36
CA GLN A 98 -5.46 18.45 8.85
C GLN A 98 -4.88 17.05 8.62
N TYR A 99 -3.59 16.99 8.32
CA TYR A 99 -2.87 15.73 8.39
C TYR A 99 -2.57 15.34 9.83
N ARG A 100 -2.40 14.03 10.06
CA ARG A 100 -1.84 13.51 11.30
C ARG A 100 -0.75 12.49 11.05
N CYS A 101 0.41 12.76 11.65
CA CYS A 101 1.56 11.87 11.68
C CYS A 101 1.88 11.49 13.13
N VAL A 102 2.63 10.39 13.26
CA VAL A 102 3.18 9.94 14.53
C VAL A 102 4.69 9.73 14.40
N PRO A 103 5.46 9.76 15.50
CA PRO A 103 6.89 9.45 15.45
C PRO A 103 7.16 8.03 14.96
N ALA A 104 8.36 7.78 14.41
CA ALA A 104 8.74 6.47 13.88
C ALA A 104 8.60 5.32 14.90
N ALA A 105 8.80 5.61 16.20
CA ALA A 105 8.65 4.63 17.28
C ALA A 105 7.20 4.16 17.48
N ASP A 106 6.23 4.98 17.06
CA ASP A 106 4.81 4.71 17.24
C ASP A 106 4.12 4.27 15.96
N LEU A 107 4.70 4.58 14.79
CA LEU A 107 4.11 4.40 13.47
C LEU A 107 3.34 3.09 13.31
N GLN A 108 3.98 1.97 13.66
CA GLN A 108 3.42 0.63 13.43
C GLN A 108 2.69 0.03 14.64
N LYS A 109 2.46 0.80 15.71
CA LYS A 109 1.75 0.33 16.90
C LYS A 109 0.26 0.12 16.62
N ILE A 110 -0.32 -0.84 17.33
CA ILE A 110 -1.72 -1.29 17.17
C ILE A 110 -2.57 -1.03 18.43
N ASP A 111 -2.03 -0.26 19.37
CA ASP A 111 -2.64 0.07 20.67
C ASP A 111 -3.42 1.39 20.65
N GLY A 112 -3.62 1.97 19.46
CA GLY A 112 -4.28 3.25 19.23
C GLY A 112 -3.35 4.45 19.17
N THR A 113 -2.03 4.27 19.39
CA THR A 113 -1.05 5.36 19.22
C THR A 113 -0.32 5.32 17.88
N GLY A 114 -0.62 4.34 17.02
CA GLY A 114 -0.05 4.24 15.67
C GLY A 114 -0.69 5.20 14.67
N TRP A 115 -0.32 5.05 13.40
CA TRP A 115 -0.89 5.91 12.35
C TRP A 115 -2.39 5.68 12.15
N VAL A 116 -2.90 4.48 12.45
CA VAL A 116 -4.34 4.24 12.61
C VAL A 116 -4.72 4.44 14.09
N PRO A 117 -5.63 5.37 14.44
CA PRO A 117 -5.97 5.73 15.81
C PRO A 117 -6.93 4.73 16.49
N ILE A 118 -6.80 3.43 16.18
CA ILE A 118 -7.67 2.36 16.68
C ILE A 118 -6.84 1.42 17.55
N ASN A 119 -7.34 1.13 18.76
CA ASN A 119 -6.71 0.17 19.66
C ASN A 119 -7.18 -1.27 19.36
N PHE A 120 -6.52 -1.90 18.40
CA PHE A 120 -6.75 -3.30 18.03
C PHE A 120 -6.38 -4.29 19.15
N THR A 121 -5.50 -3.93 20.09
CA THR A 121 -5.18 -4.80 21.25
C THR A 121 -6.35 -4.97 22.21
N SER A 122 -7.35 -4.08 22.15
CA SER A 122 -8.53 -4.16 23.00
C SER A 122 -9.57 -5.19 22.53
N ILE A 123 -9.35 -5.84 21.38
CA ILE A 123 -10.22 -6.89 20.85
C ILE A 123 -10.09 -8.14 21.73
N SER A 124 -11.21 -8.61 22.29
CA SER A 124 -11.20 -9.70 23.27
C SER A 124 -10.74 -11.06 22.72
N SER A 125 -10.86 -11.29 21.41
CA SER A 125 -10.36 -12.49 20.73
C SER A 125 -8.86 -12.42 20.39
N GLY A 126 -8.17 -11.34 20.76
CA GLY A 126 -6.79 -11.06 20.39
C GLY A 126 -6.66 -10.08 19.22
N ALA A 127 -5.49 -9.45 19.11
CA ALA A 127 -5.21 -8.47 18.08
C ALA A 127 -5.12 -9.14 16.68
N PRO A 128 -5.87 -8.64 15.67
CA PRO A 128 -5.87 -9.20 14.31
C PRO A 128 -4.60 -8.89 13.52
N LEU A 129 -3.81 -7.91 13.96
CA LEU A 129 -2.56 -7.48 13.34
C LEU A 129 -1.43 -7.59 14.37
N ALA A 130 -0.23 -7.94 13.91
CA ALA A 130 0.97 -7.87 14.74
C ALA A 130 1.52 -6.42 14.82
N THR A 131 1.43 -5.69 13.71
CA THR A 131 1.87 -4.31 13.52
C THR A 131 1.02 -3.65 12.43
N LEU A 132 0.86 -2.32 12.45
CA LEU A 132 0.30 -1.63 11.29
C LEU A 132 1.29 -1.68 10.12
N PRO A 133 0.84 -2.06 8.91
CA PRO A 133 1.71 -2.06 7.75
C PRO A 133 2.03 -0.62 7.32
N ILE A 134 3.11 -0.49 6.55
CA ILE A 134 3.54 0.73 5.88
C ILE A 134 3.82 0.39 4.43
N ASP A 135 3.66 1.38 3.55
CA ASP A 135 3.93 1.22 2.13
C ASP A 135 5.38 0.72 1.88
N PRO A 136 5.61 -0.20 0.93
CA PRO A 136 6.95 -0.72 0.66
C PRO A 136 7.97 0.32 0.16
N ALA A 137 7.51 1.36 -0.53
CA ALA A 137 8.31 2.50 -0.98
C ALA A 137 8.29 3.65 0.06
N ASN A 138 7.18 3.81 0.79
CA ASN A 138 6.99 4.78 1.88
C ASN A 138 7.45 6.20 1.51
N ALA A 139 6.89 6.74 0.42
CA ALA A 139 7.31 7.99 -0.19
C ALA A 139 6.12 8.90 -0.49
N VAL A 140 6.30 10.20 -0.32
CA VAL A 140 5.27 11.21 -0.67
C VAL A 140 4.96 11.21 -2.16
N ALA A 141 5.97 10.96 -3.00
CA ALA A 141 5.82 10.91 -4.44
C ALA A 141 4.87 9.77 -4.85
N GLY A 142 3.88 10.10 -5.68
CA GLY A 142 2.87 9.14 -6.13
C GLY A 142 1.94 8.64 -5.02
N ALA A 143 1.86 9.33 -3.87
CA ALA A 143 1.07 8.90 -2.72
C ALA A 143 1.36 7.45 -2.27
N GLN A 144 2.65 7.07 -2.26
CA GLN A 144 3.13 5.74 -1.86
C GLN A 144 3.23 5.65 -0.33
N TYR A 145 2.10 5.88 0.33
CA TYR A 145 1.86 5.76 1.76
C TYR A 145 0.36 5.49 1.97
N TYR A 146 0.01 4.90 3.11
CA TYR A 146 -1.38 4.61 3.43
C TYR A 146 -2.03 5.80 4.13
N MET A 147 -3.30 6.05 3.80
CA MET A 147 -4.13 7.05 4.45
C MET A 147 -5.29 6.36 5.14
N PHE A 148 -5.70 6.91 6.28
CA PHE A 148 -6.90 6.53 6.98
C PHE A 148 -7.70 7.78 7.34
N ILE A 149 -8.98 7.77 6.99
CA ILE A 149 -9.92 8.85 7.27
C ILE A 149 -11.16 8.23 7.89
N ALA A 150 -11.70 8.87 8.93
CA ALA A 150 -12.89 8.37 9.61
C ALA A 150 -13.91 9.50 9.86
N SER A 151 -15.18 9.13 9.82
CA SER A 151 -16.30 9.98 10.21
C SER A 151 -17.35 9.08 10.88
N GLY A 152 -17.53 9.22 12.19
CA GLY A 152 -18.32 8.26 12.96
C GLY A 152 -17.70 6.87 12.91
N ARG A 153 -18.55 5.89 12.60
CA ARG A 153 -18.17 4.48 12.41
C ARG A 153 -17.79 4.15 10.96
N LYS A 154 -17.75 5.16 10.09
CA LYS A 154 -17.36 5.00 8.69
C LYS A 154 -15.91 5.41 8.52
N TYR A 155 -15.25 4.76 7.57
CA TYR A 155 -13.85 5.00 7.29
C TYR A 155 -13.52 4.66 5.84
N GLU A 156 -12.41 5.26 5.42
CA GLU A 156 -11.78 5.08 4.13
C GLU A 156 -10.28 4.86 4.38
N LEU A 157 -9.73 3.93 3.61
CA LEU A 157 -8.31 3.63 3.50
C LEU A 157 -7.91 3.83 2.06
N SER A 158 -6.81 4.52 1.81
CA SER A 158 -6.35 4.75 0.44
C SER A 158 -4.84 4.76 0.29
N SER A 159 -4.38 4.47 -0.94
CA SER A 159 -2.97 4.47 -1.33
C SER A 159 -2.82 4.70 -2.84
N GLY A 160 -1.76 5.38 -3.26
CA GLY A 160 -1.40 5.44 -4.67
C GLY A 160 -0.88 4.08 -5.19
N MET A 161 -1.19 3.77 -6.45
CA MET A 161 -0.66 2.60 -7.17
C MET A 161 0.50 3.00 -8.08
N GLU A 162 1.44 2.07 -8.33
CA GLU A 162 2.63 2.32 -9.13
C GLU A 162 2.60 1.70 -10.52
N ALA A 163 2.00 0.52 -10.66
CA ALA A 163 2.00 -0.22 -11.91
C ALA A 163 1.03 0.44 -12.88
N ALA A 164 1.49 0.67 -14.12
CA ALA A 164 0.68 1.28 -15.17
C ALA A 164 -0.63 0.51 -15.41
N ARG A 165 -0.61 -0.81 -15.20
CA ARG A 165 -1.82 -1.64 -15.32
C ARG A 165 -2.87 -1.43 -14.25
N HIS A 166 -2.48 -0.98 -13.05
CA HIS A 166 -3.40 -0.74 -11.94
C HIS A 166 -3.86 0.73 -11.87
N MET A 167 -3.24 1.61 -12.65
CA MET A 167 -3.66 3.01 -12.79
C MET A 167 -4.92 3.14 -13.65
N SER A 168 -5.54 4.32 -13.62
CA SER A 168 -6.73 4.64 -14.40
C SER A 168 -6.52 4.35 -15.90
N GLY A 169 -7.40 3.53 -16.47
CA GLY A 169 -7.32 3.10 -17.87
C GLY A 169 -6.35 1.95 -18.16
N GLY A 170 -5.72 1.38 -17.14
CA GLY A 170 -4.90 0.17 -17.24
C GLY A 170 -5.72 -1.11 -17.48
N ASP A 171 -5.08 -2.19 -17.93
CA ASP A 171 -5.75 -3.48 -18.21
C ASP A 171 -6.24 -4.22 -16.95
N ALA A 172 -5.75 -3.80 -15.78
CA ALA A 172 -6.16 -4.31 -14.48
C ALA A 172 -6.43 -3.15 -13.51
N ASP A 173 -7.00 -2.06 -14.02
CA ASP A 173 -7.27 -0.81 -13.30
C ASP A 173 -7.85 -1.08 -11.91
N LYS A 174 -7.22 -0.49 -10.89
CA LYS A 174 -7.63 -0.62 -9.49
C LYS A 174 -8.12 0.68 -8.89
N VAL A 175 -7.81 1.82 -9.48
CA VAL A 175 -8.03 3.13 -8.87
C VAL A 175 -9.29 3.82 -9.39
N SER A 176 -9.81 3.43 -10.57
CA SER A 176 -11.05 4.02 -11.10
C SER A 176 -12.26 3.07 -11.06
N THR A 177 -12.08 1.87 -10.50
CA THR A 177 -13.08 0.79 -10.50
C THR A 177 -13.37 0.22 -9.10
N ASP A 178 -12.95 0.94 -8.06
CA ASP A 178 -13.07 0.59 -6.64
C ASP A 178 -14.26 1.23 -5.93
N ASP A 179 -15.20 1.82 -6.69
CA ASP A 179 -16.42 2.50 -6.22
C ASP A 179 -16.17 3.75 -5.35
N GLY A 180 -14.93 4.27 -5.31
CA GLY A 180 -14.56 5.52 -4.65
C GLY A 180 -14.69 6.76 -5.54
N ASP A 181 -14.23 7.92 -5.05
CA ASP A 181 -14.24 9.20 -5.77
C ASP A 181 -12.88 9.71 -6.23
N ASP A 182 -11.76 9.10 -5.80
CA ASP A 182 -10.41 9.43 -6.24
C ASP A 182 -9.87 8.42 -7.26
N SER A 183 -10.09 8.70 -8.54
CA SER A 183 -9.56 7.90 -9.66
C SER A 183 -8.03 7.81 -9.76
N ALA A 184 -7.27 8.48 -8.90
CA ALA A 184 -5.80 8.41 -8.84
C ALA A 184 -5.28 7.52 -7.70
N ARG A 185 -6.14 7.04 -6.80
CA ARG A 185 -5.75 6.22 -5.66
C ARG A 185 -6.64 4.99 -5.58
N TYR A 186 -6.10 3.94 -4.97
CA TYR A 186 -6.91 2.78 -4.63
C TYR A 186 -7.55 3.03 -3.28
N GLU A 187 -8.85 2.79 -3.19
CA GLU A 187 -9.70 3.08 -2.05
C GLU A 187 -10.39 1.81 -1.54
N THR A 188 -10.48 1.67 -0.22
CA THR A 188 -11.22 0.60 0.44
C THR A 188 -11.71 1.03 1.81
N GLY A 189 -12.75 0.38 2.34
CA GLY A 189 -13.36 0.79 3.59
C GLY A 189 -14.89 0.67 3.56
N SER A 190 -15.52 1.42 4.45
CA SER A 190 -16.97 1.37 4.66
C SER A 190 -17.74 2.59 4.14
N ASN A 191 -17.00 3.63 3.74
CA ASN A 191 -17.46 4.78 2.95
C ASN A 191 -16.24 5.37 2.22
N LEU A 192 -16.25 5.38 0.89
CA LEU A 192 -15.11 5.78 0.03
C LEU A 192 -15.26 7.21 -0.52
N LEU A 193 -16.01 8.04 0.21
CA LEU A 193 -16.30 9.44 -0.14
C LEU A 193 -15.92 10.33 1.05
N LEU A 194 -14.93 9.91 1.83
CA LEU A 194 -14.48 10.61 3.03
C LEU A 194 -13.25 11.46 2.76
N ALA A 195 -12.41 11.10 1.80
CA ALA A 195 -11.29 11.94 1.41
C ALA A 195 -11.74 13.36 0.97
N PRO A 196 -10.93 14.38 1.28
CA PRO A 196 -11.20 15.76 0.89
C PRO A 196 -10.81 16.12 -0.54
#